data_AF-A0A846CFJ5-F1
#
_entry.id   AF-A0A846CFJ5-F1
#
_cell.length_a   1.000
_cell.length_b   1.000
_cell.length_c   1.000
_cell.angle_alpha   90.00
_cell.angle_beta   90.00
_cell.angle_gamma   90.00
#
_symmetry.space_group_name_H-M   'P 1'
#
loop_
_entity.id
_entity.type
_entity.pdbx_description
1 polymer ?
#
loop_
_entity_poly.entity_id
_entity_poly.type
_entity_poly.pdbx_seq_one_letter_code
_entity_poly.pdbx_strand_id
1 'polypeptide(L)'
;MDATSLHGQKIDAPKLLKKRLKKYRQLSKSLSKKTRGSKRYEKARVRVAKFQAKLKDTRTDFMHKLSTEIIRENQTIVLEDLNFSGMVQKRCDPATTTARLRSYPASA
;
A
#
# COMPACT_ATOMS: atom_id res chain seq x y z
N MET A 1 -1.28 3.03 7.61
CA MET A 1 0.07 2.76 7.10
C MET A 1 0.78 4.05 7.38
N ASP A 2 1.42 4.07 8.54
CA ASP A 2 1.84 5.28 9.22
C ASP A 2 3.36 5.17 9.30
N ALA A 3 4.07 6.13 8.73
CA ALA A 3 5.53 6.18 8.75
C ALA A 3 5.95 7.10 9.90
N THR A 4 6.75 6.57 10.82
CA THR A 4 7.27 7.32 11.98
C THR A 4 8.70 7.76 11.67
N SER A 5 8.93 9.07 11.60
CA SER A 5 10.29 9.63 11.54
C SER A 5 10.88 9.72 12.95
N LEU A 6 12.21 9.74 13.07
CA LEU A 6 12.99 9.73 14.32
C LEU A 6 12.62 10.87 15.30
N HIS A 7 11.90 11.90 14.84
CA HIS A 7 11.39 13.02 15.66
C HIS A 7 9.97 12.79 16.24
N GLY A 8 9.43 11.57 16.18
CA GLY A 8 8.12 11.25 16.77
C GLY A 8 6.92 11.84 16.02
N GLN A 9 7.14 12.61 14.94
CA GLN A 9 6.07 13.12 14.11
C GLN A 9 5.52 12.00 13.22
N LYS A 10 4.24 11.65 13.47
CA LYS A 10 3.47 10.75 12.64
C LYS A 10 2.93 11.53 11.45
N ILE A 11 3.50 11.28 10.28
CA ILE A 11 2.98 11.86 9.05
C ILE A 11 1.75 11.04 8.65
N ASP A 12 0.58 11.58 8.96
CA ASP A 12 -0.68 10.94 8.63
C ASP A 12 -0.94 10.99 7.11
N ALA A 13 -1.21 9.82 6.52
CA ALA A 13 -1.65 9.77 5.14
C ALA A 13 -2.94 10.59 4.96
N PRO A 14 -3.06 11.40 3.90
CA PRO A 14 -4.19 12.31 3.72
C PRO A 14 -5.53 11.57 3.84
N LYS A 15 -6.47 12.07 4.67
CA LYS A 15 -7.81 11.46 4.87
C LYS A 15 -8.55 11.23 3.54
N LEU A 16 -8.29 12.08 2.54
CA LEU A 16 -8.82 11.98 1.18
C LEU A 16 -8.36 10.70 0.45
N LEU A 17 -7.14 10.23 0.71
CA LEU A 17 -6.58 9.02 0.09
C LEU A 17 -7.36 7.77 0.51
N LYS A 18 -7.71 7.67 1.81
CA LYS A 18 -8.53 6.55 2.34
C LYS A 18 -9.88 6.46 1.63
N LYS A 19 -10.56 7.59 1.41
CA LYS A 19 -11.84 7.65 0.67
C LYS A 19 -11.67 7.22 -0.80
N ARG A 20 -10.59 7.66 -1.47
CA ARG A 20 -10.30 7.27 -2.86
C ARG A 20 -9.99 5.77 -2.98
N LEU A 21 -9.23 5.20 -2.05
CA LEU A 21 -8.94 3.76 -2.01
C LEU A 21 -10.22 2.91 -1.84
N LYS A 22 -11.17 3.35 -1.00
CA LYS A 22 -12.48 2.68 -0.87
C LYS A 22 -13.24 2.65 -2.20
N LYS A 23 -13.26 3.79 -2.92
CA LYS A 23 -13.88 3.87 -4.26
C LYS A 23 -13.16 2.97 -5.27
N TYR A 24 -11.83 2.95 -5.28
CA TYR A 24 -11.06 2.04 -6.13
C TYR A 24 -11.43 0.57 -5.89
N ARG A 25 -11.51 0.15 -4.62
CA ARG A 25 -11.91 -1.22 -4.27
C ARG A 25 -13.31 -1.57 -4.78
N GLN A 26 -14.26 -0.64 -4.69
CA GLN A 26 -15.62 -0.83 -5.23
C GLN A 26 -15.62 -0.97 -6.76
N LEU A 27 -14.86 -0.12 -7.47
CA LEU A 27 -14.74 -0.17 -8.92
C LEU A 27 -14.07 -1.47 -9.39
N SER A 28 -13.01 -1.90 -8.71
CA SER A 28 -12.33 -3.16 -8.98
C SER A 28 -13.27 -4.36 -8.76
N LYS A 29 -14.04 -4.37 -7.67
CA LYS A 29 -15.05 -5.41 -7.41
C LYS A 29 -16.14 -5.43 -8.48
N SER A 30 -16.60 -4.26 -8.94
CA SER A 30 -17.56 -4.15 -10.03
C SER A 30 -16.99 -4.67 -11.36
N LEU A 31 -15.71 -4.41 -11.66
CA LEU A 31 -15.03 -4.94 -12.84
C LEU A 31 -14.96 -6.47 -12.79
N SER A 32 -14.55 -7.04 -11.65
CA SER A 32 -14.43 -8.50 -11.47
C SER A 32 -15.74 -9.26 -11.70
N LYS A 33 -16.89 -8.63 -11.45
CA LYS A 33 -18.21 -9.22 -11.68
C LYS A 33 -18.67 -9.16 -13.13
N LYS A 34 -17.97 -8.45 -14.02
CA LYS A 34 -18.39 -8.27 -15.41
C LYS A 34 -17.78 -9.35 -16.31
N THR A 35 -18.55 -9.78 -17.28
CA THR A 35 -18.11 -10.71 -18.33
C THR A 35 -17.02 -10.10 -19.19
N ARG A 36 -15.86 -10.76 -19.23
CA ARG A 36 -14.72 -10.38 -20.08
C ARG A 36 -15.17 -10.35 -21.55
N GLY A 37 -14.64 -9.41 -22.33
CA GLY A 37 -15.00 -9.22 -23.74
C GLY A 37 -16.28 -8.42 -23.99
N SER A 38 -17.12 -8.17 -22.99
CA SER A 38 -18.33 -7.34 -23.17
C SER A 38 -17.98 -5.84 -23.30
N LYS A 39 -18.79 -5.09 -24.08
CA LYS A 39 -18.66 -3.61 -24.16
C LYS A 39 -18.75 -2.93 -22.78
N ARG A 40 -19.50 -3.52 -21.83
CA ARG A 40 -19.64 -3.01 -20.45
C ARG A 40 -18.40 -3.28 -19.59
N TYR A 41 -17.67 -4.37 -19.86
CA TYR A 41 -16.39 -4.69 -19.23
C TYR A 41 -15.32 -3.69 -19.66
N GLU A 42 -15.21 -3.41 -20.97
CA GLU A 42 -14.23 -2.46 -21.48
C GLU A 42 -14.41 -1.06 -20.87
N LYS A 43 -15.65 -0.57 -20.84
CA LYS A 43 -16.00 0.69 -20.14
C LYS A 43 -15.68 0.67 -18.65
N ALA A 44 -15.68 -0.49 -18.00
CA ALA A 44 -15.30 -0.62 -16.58
C ALA A 44 -13.78 -0.58 -16.41
N ARG A 45 -13.05 -1.31 -17.27
CA ARG A 45 -11.59 -1.37 -17.32
C ARG A 45 -10.97 0.01 -17.47
N VAL A 46 -11.44 0.78 -18.44
CA VAL A 46 -10.98 2.16 -18.67
C VAL A 46 -11.25 3.05 -17.45
N ARG A 47 -12.41 2.91 -16.79
CA ARG A 47 -12.72 3.66 -15.56
C ARG A 47 -11.79 3.33 -14.40
N VAL A 48 -11.50 2.04 -14.19
CA VAL A 48 -10.56 1.59 -13.16
C VAL A 48 -9.16 2.12 -13.45
N ALA A 49 -8.68 1.99 -14.69
CA ALA A 49 -7.37 2.49 -15.10
C ALA A 49 -7.22 3.99 -14.88
N LYS A 50 -8.21 4.80 -15.31
CA LYS A 50 -8.23 6.26 -15.07
C LYS A 50 -8.20 6.59 -13.57
N PHE A 51 -8.90 5.82 -12.75
CA PHE A 51 -8.90 6.04 -11.30
C PHE A 51 -7.55 5.68 -10.67
N GLN A 52 -6.91 4.60 -11.13
CA GLN A 52 -5.61 4.16 -10.67
C GLN A 52 -4.50 5.16 -11.03
N ALA A 53 -4.55 5.75 -12.23
CA ALA A 53 -3.65 6.84 -12.63
C ALA A 53 -3.75 8.02 -11.65
N LYS A 54 -4.97 8.51 -11.40
CA LYS A 54 -5.22 9.60 -10.43
C LYS A 54 -4.71 9.29 -9.01
N LEU A 55 -4.84 8.04 -8.57
CA LEU A 55 -4.31 7.60 -7.27
C LEU A 55 -2.79 7.61 -7.25
N LYS A 56 -2.13 7.17 -8.34
CA LYS A 56 -0.68 7.21 -8.49
C LYS A 56 -0.19 8.65 -8.43
N ASP A 57 -0.80 9.56 -9.20
CA ASP A 57 -0.42 10.98 -9.24
C ASP A 57 -0.59 11.65 -7.87
N THR A 58 -1.68 11.35 -7.15
CA THR A 58 -1.89 11.86 -5.79
C THR A 58 -0.83 11.33 -4.81
N ARG A 59 -0.40 10.07 -4.98
CA ARG A 59 0.62 9.47 -4.13
C ARG A 59 1.99 10.07 -4.41
N THR A 60 2.35 10.28 -5.68
CA THR A 60 3.64 10.89 -6.05
C THR A 60 3.70 12.33 -5.58
N ASP A 61 2.64 13.12 -5.78
CA ASP A 61 2.57 14.51 -5.30
C ASP A 61 2.77 14.61 -3.79
N PHE A 62 2.13 13.72 -3.01
CA PHE A 62 2.33 13.66 -1.58
C PHE A 62 3.78 13.34 -1.20
N MET A 63 4.41 12.35 -1.84
CA MET A 63 5.81 12.00 -1.60
C MET A 63 6.77 13.15 -1.96
N HIS A 64 6.52 13.86 -3.06
CA HIS A 64 7.32 15.02 -3.46
C HIS A 64 7.21 16.17 -2.46
N LYS A 65 6.00 16.44 -1.96
CA LYS A 65 5.78 17.46 -0.92
C LYS A 65 6.49 17.11 0.37
N LEU A 66 6.34 15.87 0.84
CA LEU A 66 7.01 15.41 2.06
C LEU A 66 8.53 15.46 1.95
N SER A 67 9.09 14.97 0.83
CA SER A 67 10.54 15.04 0.64
C SER A 67 11.03 16.49 0.60
N THR A 68 10.31 17.40 -0.08
CA THR A 68 10.65 18.82 -0.11
C THR A 68 10.57 19.47 1.27
N GLU A 69 9.55 19.15 2.06
CA GLU A 69 9.37 19.63 3.43
C GLU A 69 10.52 19.16 4.32
N ILE A 70 10.84 17.86 4.29
CA ILE A 70 11.95 17.28 5.06
C ILE A 70 13.30 17.89 4.66
N ILE A 71 13.56 18.10 3.36
CA ILE A 71 14.79 18.75 2.86
C ILE A 71 14.89 20.20 3.31
N ARG A 72 13.78 20.94 3.33
CA ARG A 72 13.78 22.35 3.76
C ARG A 72 14.01 22.50 5.25
N GLU A 73 13.47 21.58 6.05
CA GLU A 73 13.60 21.62 7.52
C GLU A 73 14.97 21.12 8.00
N ASN A 74 15.63 20.23 7.25
CA ASN A 74 16.89 19.61 7.65
C ASN A 74 18.00 19.94 6.64
N GLN A 75 18.93 20.82 7.02
CA GLN A 75 20.09 21.22 6.19
C GLN A 75 20.99 20.04 5.76
N THR A 76 20.91 18.89 6.43
CA THR A 76 21.64 17.66 6.06
C THR A 76 20.77 16.44 6.36
N ILE A 77 20.52 15.62 5.34
CA ILE A 77 19.79 14.36 5.47
C ILE A 77 20.80 13.23 5.37
N VAL A 78 20.98 12.48 6.45
CA VAL A 78 21.72 11.21 6.45
C VAL A 78 20.71 10.08 6.25
N LEU A 79 20.75 9.45 5.07
CA LEU A 79 20.00 8.23 4.81
C LEU A 79 20.84 7.06 5.30
N GLU A 80 20.54 6.55 6.49
CA GLU A 80 21.06 5.25 6.89
C GLU A 80 20.53 4.20 5.91
N ASP A 81 21.43 3.32 5.42
CA ASP A 81 21.09 2.24 4.49
C ASP A 81 20.31 1.14 5.24
N LEU A 82 19.07 1.47 5.59
CA LEU A 82 18.17 0.62 6.34
C LEU A 82 17.55 -0.37 5.35
N ASN A 83 17.72 -1.68 5.57
CA ASN A 83 17.08 -2.70 4.75
C ASN A 83 15.56 -2.72 4.97
N PHE A 84 14.86 -1.80 4.31
CA PHE A 84 13.41 -1.60 4.42
C PHE A 84 12.61 -2.85 4.00
N SER A 85 13.13 -3.64 3.06
CA SER A 85 12.46 -4.85 2.57
C SER A 85 12.28 -5.90 3.68
N GLY A 86 13.33 -6.13 4.48
CA GLY A 86 13.30 -7.05 5.61
C GLY A 86 12.40 -6.57 6.75
N MET A 87 12.34 -5.26 6.98
CA MET A 87 11.50 -4.67 8.04
C MET A 87 10.00 -4.72 7.74
N VAL A 88 9.61 -4.64 6.46
CA VAL A 88 8.21 -4.75 6.04
C VAL A 88 7.74 -6.21 6.10
N GLN A 89 8.61 -7.17 5.77
CA GLN A 89 8.29 -8.61 5.79
C GLN A 89 7.95 -9.10 7.21
N LYS A 90 8.73 -8.72 8.23
CA LYS A 90 8.51 -9.17 9.62
C LYS A 90 7.19 -8.71 10.25
N ARG A 91 6.56 -7.66 9.71
CA ARG A 91 5.23 -7.20 10.16
C ARG A 91 4.08 -8.07 9.64
N CYS A 92 4.34 -8.94 8.67
CA CYS A 92 3.33 -9.78 8.01
C CYS A 92 3.65 -11.29 8.10
N ASP A 93 4.43 -11.72 9.09
CA ASP A 93 4.60 -13.13 9.42
C ASP A 93 3.62 -13.55 10.53
N PRO A 94 2.48 -14.20 10.23
CA PRO A 94 1.63 -14.84 11.25
C PRO A 94 2.24 -16.15 11.80
N ALA A 95 3.46 -16.52 11.40
CA ALA A 95 4.06 -17.82 11.69
C ALA A 95 4.51 -18.02 13.16
N THR A 96 4.54 -16.98 13.99
CA THR A 96 4.80 -17.13 15.45
C THR A 96 3.55 -17.49 16.25
N THR A 97 2.38 -17.55 15.59
CA THR A 97 1.12 -18.01 16.19
C THR A 97 0.74 -19.34 15.56
N THR A 98 1.39 -20.44 15.95
CA THR A 98 0.81 -21.77 16.17
C THR A 98 1.98 -22.73 16.47
N ALA A 99 2.35 -22.85 17.74
CA ALA A 99 2.97 -24.10 18.20
C ALA A 99 1.90 -25.20 18.11
N ARG A 100 1.65 -25.75 16.92
CA ARG A 100 0.89 -26.98 16.75
C ARG A 100 1.91 -28.09 16.77
N LEU A 101 2.18 -28.59 17.97
CA LEU A 101 2.53 -29.99 18.11
C LEU A 101 1.36 -30.79 17.53
N ARG A 102 1.50 -31.21 16.28
CA ARG A 102 0.78 -32.36 15.76
C ARG A 102 1.76 -33.15 14.91
N SER A 103 2.38 -34.10 15.58
CA SER A 103 2.95 -35.30 14.99
C SER A 103 1.98 -35.87 13.96
N TYR A 104 2.50 -36.17 12.77
CA TYR A 104 1.89 -37.14 11.87
C TYR A 104 2.84 -38.33 11.78
N PRO A 105 2.35 -39.57 11.94
CA PRO A 105 3.18 -40.75 12.01
C PRO A 105 3.76 -41.07 10.63
N ALA A 106 5.00 -41.55 10.61
CA ALA A 106 5.58 -42.19 9.44
C ALA A 106 4.78 -43.46 9.12
N SER A 107 4.10 -43.48 7.98
CA SER A 107 3.52 -44.69 7.40
C SER A 107 4.62 -45.46 6.67
N ALA A 108 4.91 -46.66 7.17
CA ALA A 108 5.64 -47.73 6.47
C ALA A 108 4.67 -48.58 5.65
#